data_AF-A0A5N9GU07-F1
#
_entry.id   AF-A0A5N9GU07-F1
#
_cell.length_a   1.000
_cell.length_b   1.000
_cell.length_c   1.000
_cell.angle_alpha   90.00
_cell.angle_beta   90.00
_cell.angle_gamma   90.00
#
_symmetry.space_group_name_H-M   'P 1'
#
loop_
_entity.id
_entity.type
_entity.pdbx_description
1 polymer ?
#
loop_
_entity_poly.entity_id
_entity_poly.type
_entity_poly.pdbx_seq_one_letter_code
_entity_poly.pdbx_strand_id
1 'polypeptide(L)'
;MADLGSITLLLSLALAVYAALGSLVGQWKRAPDLVISARYAAYLTPLMLAISTSVLVAAFVTHNFELRYVAGHSNLAMDPWLTWVAFYAGNEGSMLFLSLIFAAVSGLAIWRAPYEVRPALPYTTFVLMSITVFFVAVMMTMANPFFELPVA
;
A
#
# COMPACT_ATOMS: atom_id res chain seq x y z
N MET A 1 7.54 -6.38 14.72
CA MET A 1 6.42 -5.74 13.97
C MET A 1 6.92 -5.04 12.71
N ALA A 2 8.11 -4.42 12.76
CA ALA A 2 8.73 -3.78 11.62
C ALA A 2 8.93 -4.71 10.41
N ASP A 3 9.41 -5.94 10.63
CA ASP A 3 9.60 -6.92 9.55
C ASP A 3 8.30 -7.21 8.80
N LEU A 4 7.22 -7.50 9.53
CA LEU A 4 5.94 -7.83 8.91
C LEU A 4 5.35 -6.64 8.16
N GLY A 5 5.47 -5.42 8.71
CA GLY A 5 5.10 -4.19 8.02
C GLY A 5 5.93 -3.97 6.75
N SER A 6 7.25 -4.11 6.83
CA SER A 6 8.17 -3.94 5.70
C SER A 6 7.95 -4.97 4.60
N ILE A 7 7.76 -6.24 4.97
CA ILE A 7 7.49 -7.33 4.02
C ILE A 7 6.16 -7.11 3.32
N THR A 8 5.09 -6.76 4.05
CA THR A 8 3.78 -6.52 3.44
C THR A 8 3.78 -5.29 2.52
N LEU A 9 4.56 -4.27 2.86
CA LEU A 9 4.76 -3.10 2.01
C LEU A 9 5.57 -3.45 0.74
N LEU A 10 6.61 -4.28 0.85
CA LEU A 10 7.36 -4.81 -0.30
C LEU A 10 6.49 -5.72 -1.19
N LEU A 11 5.65 -6.57 -0.60
CA LEU A 11 4.68 -7.39 -1.33
C LEU A 11 3.66 -6.52 -2.07
N SER A 12 3.20 -5.43 -1.46
CA SER A 12 2.31 -4.48 -2.13
C SER A 12 2.96 -3.84 -3.36
N LEU A 13 4.26 -3.49 -3.27
CA LEU A 13 5.02 -2.98 -4.40
C LEU A 13 5.15 -4.03 -5.50
N ALA A 14 5.54 -5.26 -5.16
CA ALA A 14 5.69 -6.35 -6.12
C ALA A 14 4.38 -6.66 -6.86
N LEU A 15 3.26 -6.71 -6.13
CA LEU A 15 1.93 -6.91 -6.70
C LEU A 15 1.51 -5.76 -7.60
N ALA A 16 1.75 -4.51 -7.20
CA ALA A 16 1.41 -3.33 -7.99
C ALA A 16 2.23 -3.27 -9.30
N VAL A 17 3.54 -3.56 -9.23
CA VAL A 17 4.41 -3.66 -10.43
C VAL A 17 3.93 -4.77 -11.35
N TYR A 18 3.65 -5.95 -10.80
CA TYR A 18 3.14 -7.07 -11.58
C TYR A 18 1.77 -6.77 -12.20
N ALA A 19 0.86 -6.14 -11.47
CA ALA A 19 -0.44 -5.75 -11.97
C ALA A 19 -0.33 -4.73 -13.12
N ALA A 20 0.57 -3.74 -12.99
CA ALA A 20 0.80 -2.75 -14.03
C ALA A 20 1.40 -3.39 -15.30
N LEU A 21 2.55 -4.06 -15.16
CA LEU A 21 3.24 -4.66 -16.31
C LEU A 21 2.43 -5.81 -16.91
N GLY A 22 1.82 -6.64 -16.07
CA GLY A 22 0.99 -7.77 -16.49
C GLY A 22 -0.25 -7.34 -17.25
N SER A 23 -0.93 -6.25 -16.86
CA SER A 23 -2.10 -5.77 -17.59
C SER A 23 -1.72 -5.22 -18.97
N LEU A 24 -0.60 -4.48 -19.06
CA LEU A 24 -0.10 -3.92 -20.32
C LEU A 24 0.43 -5.00 -21.27
N VAL A 25 1.32 -5.86 -20.78
CA VAL A 25 1.92 -6.95 -21.58
C VAL A 25 0.87 -7.99 -21.95
N GLY A 26 -0.05 -8.31 -21.05
CA GLY A 26 -1.17 -9.22 -21.32
C GLY A 26 -2.06 -8.71 -22.44
N GLN A 27 -2.36 -7.41 -22.43
CA GLN A 27 -3.13 -6.80 -23.52
C GLN A 27 -2.35 -6.79 -24.83
N TRP A 28 -1.07 -6.42 -24.82
CA TRP A 28 -0.25 -6.34 -26.02
C TRP A 28 -0.05 -7.73 -26.67
N LYS A 29 0.20 -8.75 -25.86
CA LYS A 29 0.37 -10.14 -26.32
C LYS A 29 -0.94 -10.88 -26.57
N ARG A 30 -2.10 -10.24 -26.37
CA ARG A 30 -3.44 -10.85 -26.44
C ARG A 30 -3.54 -12.12 -25.57
N ALA A 31 -2.93 -12.08 -24.38
CA ALA A 31 -2.92 -13.17 -23.41
C ALA A 31 -3.96 -12.90 -22.31
N PRO A 32 -5.22 -13.40 -22.43
CA PRO A 32 -6.29 -13.07 -21.50
C PRO A 32 -5.99 -13.54 -20.07
N ASP A 33 -5.33 -14.68 -19.91
CA ASP A 33 -4.96 -15.23 -18.61
C ASP A 33 -4.02 -14.30 -17.83
N LEU A 34 -3.09 -13.64 -18.54
CA LEU A 34 -2.18 -12.67 -17.93
C LEU A 34 -2.91 -11.40 -17.48
N VAL A 35 -3.88 -10.92 -18.28
CA VAL A 35 -4.73 -9.78 -17.90
C VAL A 35 -5.60 -10.10 -16.69
N ILE A 36 -6.12 -11.32 -16.60
CA ILE A 36 -6.90 -11.80 -15.45
C ILE A 36 -6.00 -11.87 -14.21
N SER A 37 -4.81 -12.48 -14.33
CA SER A 37 -3.83 -12.57 -13.24
C SER A 37 -3.40 -11.18 -12.73
N ALA A 38 -3.09 -10.26 -13.62
CA ALA A 38 -2.73 -8.87 -13.28
C ALA A 38 -3.86 -8.15 -12.52
N ARG A 39 -5.11 -8.43 -12.87
CA ARG A 39 -6.28 -7.88 -12.17
C ARG A 39 -6.42 -8.41 -10.76
N TYR A 40 -6.18 -9.71 -10.55
CA TYR A 40 -6.16 -10.27 -9.21
C TYR A 40 -5.04 -9.66 -8.37
N ALA A 41 -3.85 -9.45 -8.95
CA ALA A 41 -2.78 -8.73 -8.25
C ALA A 41 -3.21 -7.31 -7.86
N ALA A 42 -3.90 -6.58 -8.74
CA ALA A 42 -4.45 -5.26 -8.42
C ALA A 42 -5.46 -5.29 -7.26
N TYR A 43 -6.22 -6.37 -7.09
CA TYR A 43 -7.12 -6.56 -5.94
C TYR A 43 -6.39 -6.95 -4.65
N LEU A 44 -5.25 -7.64 -4.75
CA LEU A 44 -4.43 -8.01 -3.59
C LEU A 44 -3.58 -6.83 -3.08
N THR A 45 -3.18 -5.90 -3.93
CA THR A 45 -2.42 -4.70 -3.55
C THR A 45 -3.02 -3.92 -2.38
N PRO A 46 -4.31 -3.49 -2.41
CA PRO A 46 -4.92 -2.80 -1.28
C PRO A 46 -5.02 -3.66 -0.02
N LEU A 47 -5.14 -5.00 -0.15
CA LEU A 47 -5.13 -5.88 1.02
C LEU A 47 -3.77 -5.89 1.70
N MET A 48 -2.68 -5.94 0.94
CA MET A 48 -1.32 -5.87 1.52
C MET A 48 -1.05 -4.52 2.17
N LEU A 49 -1.49 -3.42 1.55
CA LEU A 49 -1.41 -2.08 2.15
C LEU A 49 -2.27 -1.96 3.41
N ALA A 50 -3.43 -2.62 3.45
CA ALA A 50 -4.29 -2.65 4.63
C ALA A 50 -3.60 -3.39 5.78
N ILE A 51 -2.98 -4.55 5.51
CA ILE A 51 -2.20 -5.28 6.52
C ILE A 51 -1.04 -4.42 7.03
N SER A 52 -0.26 -3.81 6.13
CA SER A 52 0.82 -2.89 6.51
C SER A 52 0.30 -1.74 7.39
N THR A 53 -0.84 -1.15 7.02
CA THR A 53 -1.49 -0.10 7.80
C THR A 53 -1.91 -0.58 9.19
N SER A 54 -2.56 -1.75 9.28
CA SER A 54 -2.96 -2.35 10.55
C SER A 54 -1.77 -2.66 11.46
N VAL A 55 -0.63 -3.08 10.89
CA VAL A 55 0.60 -3.33 11.64
C VAL A 55 1.16 -2.05 12.22
N LEU A 56 1.15 -0.95 11.45
CA LEU A 56 1.60 0.34 11.95
C LEU A 56 0.68 0.86 13.06
N VAL A 57 -0.64 0.77 12.88
CA VAL A 57 -1.63 1.12 13.91
C VAL A 57 -1.42 0.27 15.17
N ALA A 58 -1.21 -1.04 15.03
CA ALA A 58 -0.92 -1.92 16.16
C ALA A 58 0.36 -1.51 16.89
N ALA A 59 1.42 -1.14 16.16
CA ALA A 59 2.67 -0.67 16.75
C ALA A 59 2.49 0.62 17.57
N PHE A 60 1.64 1.54 17.13
CA PHE A 60 1.27 2.72 17.91
C PHE A 60 0.45 2.36 19.16
N VAL A 61 -0.50 1.42 19.07
CA VAL A 61 -1.31 0.97 20.20
C VAL A 61 -0.48 0.23 21.26
N THR A 62 0.52 -0.55 20.83
CA THR A 62 1.43 -1.25 21.75
C THR A 62 2.61 -0.41 22.20
N HIS A 63 2.67 0.87 21.81
CA HIS A 63 3.79 1.79 22.08
C HIS A 63 5.15 1.18 21.72
N ASN A 64 5.27 0.55 20.54
CA ASN A 64 6.55 0.00 20.11
C ASN A 64 7.49 1.12 19.65
N PHE A 65 8.31 1.61 20.58
CA PHE A 65 9.30 2.67 20.35
C PHE A 65 10.56 2.22 19.60
N GLU A 66 10.70 0.94 19.24
CA GLU A 66 11.76 0.48 18.34
C GLU A 66 11.60 1.12 16.94
N LEU A 67 10.36 1.42 16.56
CA LEU A 67 10.06 2.16 15.34
C LEU A 67 10.27 3.66 15.54
N ARG A 68 11.17 4.24 14.73
CA ARG A 68 11.47 5.69 14.74
C ARG A 68 10.20 6.54 14.60
N TYR A 69 9.25 6.08 13.79
CA TYR A 69 8.00 6.80 13.56
C TYR A 69 7.12 6.85 14.81
N VAL A 70 7.01 5.74 15.55
CA VAL A 70 6.24 5.66 16.79
C VAL A 70 6.92 6.47 17.91
N ALA A 71 8.24 6.36 18.02
CA ALA A 71 9.03 7.16 18.98
C ALA A 71 8.95 8.67 18.74
N GLY A 72 8.83 9.11 17.48
CA GLY A 72 8.72 10.51 17.13
C GLY A 72 7.32 11.12 17.28
N HIS A 73 6.26 10.29 17.27
CA HIS A 73 4.87 10.77 17.18
C HIS A 73 3.94 10.21 18.27
N SER A 74 4.47 9.47 19.25
CA SER A 74 3.70 8.94 20.39
C SER A 74 4.51 9.03 21.69
N ASN A 75 3.82 8.99 22.83
CA ASN A 75 4.41 8.94 24.17
C ASN A 75 3.60 7.98 25.05
N LEU A 76 4.20 7.44 26.11
CA LEU A 76 3.58 6.49 27.05
C LEU A 76 2.32 7.04 27.75
N ALA A 77 2.17 8.37 27.84
CA ALA A 77 1.02 9.04 28.45
C ALA A 77 -0.12 9.33 27.45
N MET A 78 -0.02 8.85 26.22
CA MET A 78 -0.96 9.18 25.15
C MET A 78 -2.21 8.29 25.20
N ASP A 79 -3.39 8.91 25.24
CA ASP A 79 -4.66 8.19 25.22
C ASP A 79 -4.83 7.35 23.93
N PRO A 80 -5.31 6.09 24.02
CA PRO A 80 -5.47 5.21 22.86
C PRO A 80 -6.36 5.74 21.73
N TRP A 81 -7.21 6.73 22.01
CA TRP A 81 -8.03 7.40 21.00
C TRP A 81 -7.19 8.33 20.10
N LEU A 82 -6.17 8.99 20.66
CA LEU A 82 -5.28 9.89 19.92
C LEU A 82 -4.38 9.13 18.94
N THR A 83 -4.26 7.82 19.09
CA THR A 83 -3.48 6.92 18.25
C THR A 83 -3.90 6.96 16.79
N TRP A 84 -5.20 7.15 16.54
CA TRP A 84 -5.73 7.36 15.18
C TRP A 84 -5.21 8.64 14.54
N VAL A 85 -5.04 9.70 15.34
CA VAL A 85 -4.51 10.98 14.85
C VAL A 85 -3.01 10.89 14.63
N ALA A 86 -2.27 10.32 15.59
CA ALA A 86 -0.82 10.17 15.49
C ALA A 86 -0.39 9.27 14.33
N PHE A 87 -1.15 8.22 14.02
CA PHE A 87 -0.85 7.32 12.91
C PHE A 87 -0.69 8.07 11.58
N TYR A 88 -1.59 9.01 11.25
CA TYR A 88 -1.54 9.74 9.98
C TYR A 88 -0.88 11.13 10.09
N ALA A 89 -0.46 11.56 11.28
CA ALA A 89 0.04 12.92 11.52
C ALA A 89 1.39 13.22 10.82
N GLY A 90 2.23 12.21 10.60
CA GLY A 90 3.52 12.37 9.95
C GLY A 90 3.51 12.03 8.45
N ASN A 91 4.60 12.36 7.77
CA ASN A 91 4.75 12.12 6.33
C ASN A 91 4.74 10.62 6.00
N GLU A 92 5.37 9.78 6.82
CA GLU A 92 5.39 8.33 6.61
C GLU A 92 3.98 7.70 6.71
N GLY A 93 3.23 8.06 7.75
CA GLY A 93 1.89 7.50 7.97
C GLY A 93 0.81 8.04 7.04
N SER A 94 0.84 9.34 6.72
CA SER A 94 -0.08 9.92 5.74
C SER A 94 0.12 9.34 4.33
N MET A 95 1.37 9.11 3.90
CA MET A 95 1.65 8.43 2.64
C MET A 95 1.10 6.99 2.63
N LEU A 96 1.27 6.24 3.71
CA LEU A 96 0.73 4.89 3.83
C LEU A 96 -0.80 4.88 3.73
N PHE A 97 -1.45 5.79 4.46
CA PHE A 97 -2.91 5.95 4.42
C PHE A 97 -3.42 6.34 3.02
N LEU A 98 -2.83 7.35 2.39
CA LEU A 98 -3.21 7.79 1.05
C LEU A 98 -3.00 6.68 0.02
N SER A 99 -1.91 5.93 0.12
CA SER A 99 -1.64 4.78 -0.75
C SER A 99 -2.69 3.69 -0.60
N LEU A 100 -3.09 3.38 0.64
CA LEU A 100 -4.17 2.44 0.92
C LEU A 100 -5.50 2.88 0.31
N ILE A 101 -5.92 4.12 0.55
CA ILE A 101 -7.18 4.65 0.02
C ILE A 101 -7.16 4.66 -1.51
N PHE A 102 -6.07 5.13 -2.11
CA PHE A 102 -5.93 5.14 -3.57
C PHE A 102 -5.98 3.74 -4.17
N ALA A 103 -5.28 2.77 -3.58
CA ALA A 103 -5.30 1.38 -4.03
C ALA A 103 -6.69 0.73 -3.85
N ALA A 104 -7.38 1.03 -2.75
CA ALA A 104 -8.73 0.52 -2.48
C ALA A 104 -9.75 1.06 -3.49
N VAL A 105 -9.73 2.37 -3.75
CA VAL A 105 -10.57 3.00 -4.78
C VAL A 105 -10.22 2.47 -6.16
N SER A 106 -8.94 2.26 -6.46
CA SER A 106 -8.49 1.67 -7.72
C SER A 106 -9.03 0.24 -7.92
N GLY A 107 -8.91 -0.61 -6.91
CA GLY A 107 -9.48 -1.96 -6.93
C GLY A 107 -10.99 -1.95 -7.10
N LEU A 108 -11.68 -1.04 -6.40
CA LEU A 108 -13.14 -0.86 -6.52
C LEU A 108 -13.54 -0.40 -7.93
N ALA A 109 -12.81 0.56 -8.51
CA ALA A 109 -13.07 1.06 -9.86
C ALA A 109 -12.90 -0.04 -10.92
N ILE A 110 -11.87 -0.88 -10.78
CA ILE A 110 -11.64 -2.02 -11.67
C ILE A 110 -12.76 -3.08 -11.50
N TRP A 111 -13.20 -3.35 -10.27
CA TRP A 111 -14.25 -4.33 -9.99
C TRP A 111 -15.63 -3.89 -10.48
N ARG A 112 -15.97 -2.61 -10.30
CA ARG A 112 -17.27 -2.01 -10.65
C ARG A 112 -17.32 -1.50 -12.09
N ALA A 113 -16.29 -1.74 -12.89
CA ALA A 113 -16.19 -1.22 -14.24
C ALA A 113 -17.37 -1.67 -15.13
N PRO A 114 -18.12 -0.72 -15.72
CA PRO A 114 -19.25 -1.04 -16.60
C PRO A 114 -18.78 -1.76 -17.88
N TYR A 115 -19.72 -2.44 -18.56
CA TYR A 115 -19.38 -3.30 -19.70
C TYR A 115 -18.68 -2.52 -20.83
N GLU A 116 -19.10 -1.28 -21.04
CA GLU A 116 -18.61 -0.36 -22.06
C GLU A 116 -17.13 -0.02 -21.90
N VAL A 117 -16.61 -0.01 -20.66
CA VAL A 117 -15.20 0.32 -20.37
C VAL A 117 -14.31 -0.93 -20.23
N ARG A 118 -14.89 -2.14 -20.27
CA ARG A 118 -14.13 -3.40 -20.16
C ARG A 118 -12.99 -3.53 -21.17
N PRO A 119 -13.13 -3.09 -22.44
CA PRO A 119 -12.01 -3.13 -23.39
C PRO A 119 -10.82 -2.25 -22.96
N ALA A 120 -11.07 -1.18 -22.19
CA ALA A 120 -10.04 -0.26 -21.71
C ALA A 120 -9.45 -0.65 -20.34
N LEU A 121 -10.06 -1.59 -19.63
CA LEU A 121 -9.64 -2.02 -18.28
C LEU A 121 -8.15 -2.37 -18.13
N PRO A 122 -7.48 -3.03 -19.09
CA PRO A 122 -6.06 -3.34 -18.95
C PRO A 122 -5.19 -2.08 -18.88
N TYR A 123 -5.54 -1.04 -19.64
CA TYR A 123 -4.87 0.26 -19.60
C TYR A 123 -5.22 1.04 -18.34
N THR A 124 -6.48 1.01 -17.91
CA THR A 124 -6.90 1.60 -16.62
C THR A 124 -6.14 0.96 -15.46
N THR A 125 -6.03 -0.37 -15.44
CA THR A 125 -5.26 -1.11 -14.42
C THR A 125 -3.80 -0.71 -14.45
N PHE A 126 -3.20 -0.57 -15.64
CA PHE A 126 -1.81 -0.13 -15.79
C PHE A 126 -1.58 1.25 -15.17
N VAL A 127 -2.42 2.23 -15.49
CA VAL A 127 -2.29 3.60 -14.97
C VAL A 127 -2.48 3.64 -13.45
N LEU A 128 -3.56 3.04 -12.95
CA LEU A 128 -3.86 3.03 -11.51
C LEU A 128 -2.74 2.35 -10.72
N MET A 129 -2.28 1.19 -11.17
CA MET A 129 -1.22 0.46 -10.48
C MET A 129 0.13 1.16 -10.61
N SER A 130 0.43 1.85 -11.72
CA SER A 130 1.65 2.65 -11.86
C SER A 130 1.70 3.81 -10.84
N ILE A 131 0.56 4.46 -10.59
CA ILE A 131 0.46 5.49 -9.55
C ILE A 131 0.67 4.86 -8.16
N THR A 132 0.07 3.69 -7.89
CA THR A 132 0.31 2.98 -6.63
C THR A 132 1.78 2.60 -6.46
N VAL A 133 2.45 2.09 -7.51
CA VAL A 133 3.89 1.79 -7.51
C VAL A 133 4.69 3.03 -7.14
N PHE A 134 4.39 4.19 -7.74
CA PHE A 134 5.07 5.44 -7.43
C PHE A 134 4.96 5.79 -5.94
N PHE A 135 3.75 5.79 -5.37
CA PHE A 135 3.55 6.11 -3.96
C PHE A 135 4.28 5.13 -3.03
N VAL A 136 4.17 3.82 -3.29
CA VAL A 136 4.82 2.80 -2.46
C VAL A 136 6.34 2.88 -2.58
N ALA A 137 6.89 3.13 -3.77
CA ALA A 137 8.33 3.27 -3.98
C ALA A 137 8.91 4.52 -3.28
N VAL A 138 8.21 5.66 -3.35
CA VAL A 138 8.60 6.88 -2.62
C VAL A 138 8.55 6.63 -1.11
N MET A 139 7.51 5.95 -0.62
CA MET A 139 7.39 5.60 0.79
C MET A 139 8.53 4.70 1.26
N MET A 140 8.91 3.67 0.48
CA MET A 140 10.02 2.77 0.84
C MET A 140 11.38 3.47 0.91
N THR A 141 11.59 4.52 0.12
CA THR A 141 12.91 5.18 -0.02
C THR A 141 13.05 6.44 0.82
N MET A 142 12.00 7.26 0.92
CA MET A 142 12.06 8.59 1.55
C MET A 142 11.32 8.66 2.88
N ALA A 143 10.32 7.80 3.09
CA ALA A 143 9.34 7.95 4.17
C ALA A 143 8.92 6.58 4.74
N ASN A 144 9.90 5.71 5.04
CA ASN A 144 9.61 4.35 5.48
C ASN A 144 9.11 4.34 6.94
N PRO A 145 7.84 3.95 7.19
CA PRO A 145 7.26 3.96 8.54
C PRO A 145 7.82 2.85 9.45
N PHE A 146 8.47 1.83 8.89
CA PHE A 146 8.98 0.67 9.62
C PHE A 146 10.49 0.73 9.85
N PHE A 147 11.11 1.90 9.68
CA PHE A 147 12.52 2.08 9.97
C PHE A 147 12.78 1.95 11.48
N GLU A 148 13.57 0.95 11.86
CA GLU A 148 13.97 0.70 13.25
C GLU A 148 15.10 1.67 13.66
N LEU A 149 15.07 2.11 14.91
CA LEU A 149 16.19 2.84 15.49
C LEU A 149 17.35 1.87 15.74
N PRO A 150 18.61 2.24 15.42
CA PRO A 150 19.75 1.41 15.78
C PRO A 150 19.79 1.26 17.30
N VAL A 151 19.78 0.01 17.77
CA VAL A 151 19.96 -0.31 19.17
C VAL A 151 21.38 0.13 19.57
N ALA A 152 21.47 1.07 20.51
CA ALA A 152 22.73 1.51 21.10
C ALA A 152 23.30 0.45 22.07
#